data_AF-A0A812ZBE3-F1
#
_entry.id   AF-A0A812ZBE3-F1
#
_cell.length_a   1.000
_cell.length_b   1.000
_cell.length_c   1.000
_cell.angle_alpha   90.00
_cell.angle_beta   90.00
_cell.angle_gamma   90.00
#
_symmetry.space_group_name_H-M   'P 1'
#
loop_
_entity.id
_entity.type
_entity.pdbx_description
1 polymer ?
#
loop_
_entity_poly.entity_id
_entity_poly.type
_entity_poly.pdbx_seq_one_letter_code
_entity_poly.pdbx_strand_id
1 'polypeptide(L)'
;MDVPIVVLGAGDGGVEELQLWVDDSSVQWALLEFCVGQGPLARQRMIFLHVNGERCSPIARGRANELTPEVQRLMREGLEMGEAFHATVEVKTAEEVSLSNLLERVLPFFTVDGSDGYTVKWLHSQYEQQLSSAKAAGTAAASSEPRSATDAEQKSGGDVVEIGAYQASASSLYNGRDALKAVGEPMGAWNWAFFQADPVNLKVVGGGIGSLEEMKSCYESHPTDVLFGLLRLGFGEGRLRRTKYVFIHAVGAKAPVVARGRLSAERPKMEEVFGQFASTSVTMEIQHLADLTLDSVVERVRRAAIVDDDILGRDAGSPSVFSVEAFQKALQEEKLGRAAELQTLRRRSTGLGTGLPADLVSEWAGRPLSEVVSLVHKVGGPLNWALFAPDPTWLSRRRTVKTTQASLLPDQVAAPSGGYLRAEASRASTPAKERPGKSIEEPDSATKETEISCNSTAADSPITPAQEQPDAQSDEDTPRGSTMSFYQLHHTAHRISGPLLKQSSAWHGRWQLRWMEVKGGHLMWWHGPTFVSSEPVGMLQLAGLKVQSQGSTFSLSTTGGKQKVYHLSADVADAAAAAGWVAPAWPKAKYWIQALEQESRSQVSFHG
;
A
#
# COMPACT_ATOMS: atom_id res chain seq x y z
N MET A 1 28.05 15.62 -16.71
CA MET A 1 28.10 15.40 -15.24
C MET A 1 26.86 14.64 -14.88
N ASP A 2 26.98 13.62 -14.04
CA ASP A 2 25.81 12.84 -13.63
C ASP A 2 24.91 13.72 -12.77
N VAL A 3 23.64 13.80 -13.16
CA VAL A 3 22.65 14.61 -12.46
C VAL A 3 22.26 13.85 -11.19
N PRO A 4 22.23 14.49 -10.02
CA PRO A 4 22.08 13.82 -8.72
C PRO A 4 20.62 13.39 -8.49
N ILE A 5 20.17 12.39 -9.25
CA ILE A 5 18.82 11.83 -9.23
C ILE A 5 18.94 10.32 -8.99
N VAL A 6 18.07 9.79 -8.14
CA VAL A 6 17.93 8.36 -7.88
C VAL A 6 16.52 7.89 -8.26
N VAL A 7 16.43 6.66 -8.75
CA VAL A 7 15.15 5.96 -8.97
C VAL A 7 14.63 5.52 -7.60
N LEU A 8 13.41 5.93 -7.25
CA LEU A 8 12.74 5.51 -6.01
C LEU A 8 11.90 4.24 -6.20
N GLY A 9 11.33 4.07 -7.40
CA GLY A 9 10.55 2.91 -7.80
C GLY A 9 10.04 3.08 -9.23
N ALA A 10 9.61 1.98 -9.83
CA ALA A 10 8.91 1.97 -11.11
C ALA A 10 7.96 0.76 -11.17
N GLY A 11 6.95 0.80 -12.03
CA GLY A 11 5.91 -0.24 -12.02
C GLY A 11 4.86 -0.18 -13.12
N ASP A 12 3.69 -0.67 -12.74
CA ASP A 12 2.77 -1.52 -13.51
C ASP A 12 1.32 -1.06 -13.33
N GLY A 13 0.92 -0.88 -12.07
CA GLY A 13 -0.42 -0.54 -11.64
C GLY A 13 -0.76 0.94 -11.82
N GLY A 14 -0.06 1.63 -12.72
CA GLY A 14 -0.44 2.96 -13.18
C GLY A 14 -0.43 4.04 -12.09
N VAL A 15 -1.40 4.95 -12.17
CA VAL A 15 -1.57 6.07 -11.23
C VAL A 15 -1.79 5.56 -9.80
N GLU A 16 -2.60 4.52 -9.64
CA GLU A 16 -2.99 3.96 -8.35
C GLU A 16 -1.80 3.34 -7.62
N GLU A 17 -0.90 2.69 -8.35
CA GLU A 17 0.36 2.21 -7.78
C GLU A 17 1.32 3.38 -7.52
N LEU A 18 1.56 4.27 -8.50
CA LEU A 18 2.42 5.45 -8.36
C LEU A 18 2.04 6.30 -7.13
N GLN A 19 0.74 6.49 -6.88
CA GLN A 19 0.21 7.19 -5.71
C GLN A 19 0.77 6.64 -4.39
N LEU A 20 0.93 5.32 -4.28
CA LEU A 20 1.49 4.66 -3.09
C LEU A 20 2.99 4.93 -2.94
N TRP A 21 3.69 5.40 -3.97
CA TRP A 21 5.13 5.73 -3.95
C TRP A 21 5.45 7.20 -3.66
N VAL A 22 4.46 8.09 -3.80
CA VAL A 22 4.59 9.53 -3.54
C VAL A 22 4.87 9.81 -2.04
N ASP A 23 5.72 10.79 -1.78
CA ASP A 23 6.06 11.28 -0.43
C ASP A 23 5.96 12.82 -0.36
N ASP A 24 4.87 13.30 0.25
CA ASP A 24 4.59 14.73 0.45
C ASP A 24 5.65 15.48 1.29
N SER A 25 6.62 14.80 1.89
CA SER A 25 7.74 15.45 2.61
C SER A 25 8.96 15.76 1.74
N SER A 26 8.92 15.39 0.45
CA SER A 26 10.03 15.56 -0.50
C SER A 26 9.60 16.25 -1.80
N VAL A 27 10.57 16.61 -2.64
CA VAL A 27 10.31 16.91 -4.06
C VAL A 27 10.70 15.68 -4.86
N GLN A 28 9.80 15.23 -5.72
CA GLN A 28 9.97 14.06 -6.57
C GLN A 28 9.50 14.39 -7.99
N TRP A 29 9.90 13.58 -8.94
CA TRP A 29 9.43 13.65 -10.32
C TRP A 29 9.02 12.26 -10.77
N ALA A 30 7.97 12.15 -11.58
CA ALA A 30 7.59 10.88 -12.19
C ALA A 30 7.38 11.02 -13.69
N LEU A 31 7.72 9.95 -14.41
CA LEU A 31 7.21 9.68 -15.74
C LEU A 31 6.04 8.72 -15.63
N LEU A 32 5.00 8.96 -16.43
CA LEU A 32 3.76 8.20 -16.40
C LEU A 32 3.18 8.12 -17.81
N GLU A 33 2.91 6.89 -18.25
CA GLU A 33 2.38 6.54 -19.56
C GLU A 33 0.85 6.33 -19.50
N PHE A 34 0.15 6.92 -20.46
CA PHE A 34 -1.25 6.64 -20.77
C PHE A 34 -1.38 6.29 -22.25
N CYS A 35 -2.26 5.36 -22.62
CA CYS A 35 -2.74 5.23 -23.99
C CYS A 35 -4.15 5.83 -24.09
N VAL A 36 -4.32 6.77 -25.01
CA VAL A 36 -5.61 7.39 -25.33
C VAL A 36 -6.06 6.86 -26.69
N GLY A 37 -7.29 6.33 -26.77
CA GLY A 37 -7.83 5.72 -27.99
C GLY A 37 -7.62 4.21 -28.08
N GLN A 38 -8.24 3.59 -29.08
CA GLN A 38 -8.21 2.13 -29.32
C GLN A 38 -7.69 1.78 -30.71
N GLY A 39 -7.12 0.59 -30.84
CA GLY A 39 -6.64 0.04 -32.12
C GLY A 39 -5.65 0.98 -32.83
N PRO A 40 -5.78 1.23 -34.14
CA PRO A 40 -4.84 2.09 -34.88
C PRO A 40 -4.92 3.59 -34.48
N LEU A 41 -5.91 3.97 -33.67
CA LEU A 41 -6.06 5.31 -33.11
C LEU A 41 -5.53 5.42 -31.67
N ALA A 42 -5.05 4.33 -31.06
CA ALA A 42 -4.37 4.39 -29.78
C ALA A 42 -3.10 5.26 -29.90
N ARG A 43 -2.93 6.21 -28.99
CA ARG A 43 -1.76 7.10 -28.91
C ARG A 43 -1.21 7.05 -27.49
N GLN A 44 0.06 6.68 -27.37
CA GLN A 44 0.81 6.80 -26.13
C GLN A 44 0.99 8.29 -25.79
N ARG A 45 0.73 8.64 -24.54
CA ARG A 45 0.77 9.98 -23.96
C ARG A 45 1.58 9.92 -22.67
N MET A 46 2.81 10.40 -22.76
CA MET A 46 3.70 10.56 -21.61
C MET A 46 3.37 11.83 -20.84
N ILE A 47 3.33 11.75 -19.51
CA ILE A 47 3.12 12.86 -18.59
C ILE A 47 4.33 12.98 -17.66
N PHE A 48 4.85 14.20 -17.51
CA PHE A 48 5.82 14.53 -16.48
C PHE A 48 5.09 15.05 -15.23
N LEU A 49 5.13 14.29 -14.15
CA LEU A 49 4.51 14.65 -12.88
C LEU A 49 5.57 15.24 -11.95
N HIS A 50 5.42 16.51 -11.56
CA HIS A 50 6.28 17.16 -10.56
C HIS A 50 5.58 17.12 -9.21
N VAL A 51 6.06 16.27 -8.31
CA VAL A 51 5.59 16.19 -6.93
C VAL A 51 6.34 17.24 -6.12
N ASN A 52 5.66 18.31 -5.76
CA ASN A 52 6.17 19.39 -4.93
C ASN A 52 5.60 19.27 -3.50
N GLY A 53 5.97 18.18 -2.81
CA GLY A 53 5.36 17.72 -1.57
C GLY A 53 5.16 18.83 -0.54
N GLU A 54 3.93 19.04 -0.07
CA GLU A 54 3.58 20.18 0.79
C GLU A 54 4.33 20.23 2.12
N ARG A 55 4.69 19.06 2.68
CA ARG A 55 5.45 18.90 3.93
C ARG A 55 6.95 19.05 3.74
N CYS A 56 7.43 19.21 2.50
CA CYS A 56 8.84 19.48 2.21
C CYS A 56 9.25 20.87 2.73
N SER A 57 10.38 20.94 3.46
CA SER A 57 10.87 22.22 3.98
C SER A 57 11.22 23.20 2.83
N PRO A 58 10.94 24.51 2.94
CA PRO A 58 11.15 25.46 1.84
C PRO A 58 12.59 25.46 1.27
N ILE A 59 13.59 25.24 2.12
CA ILE A 59 15.01 25.19 1.69
C ILE A 59 15.31 23.90 0.90
N ALA A 60 14.80 22.75 1.35
CA ALA A 60 14.97 21.49 0.62
C ALA A 60 14.20 21.52 -0.71
N ARG A 61 12.96 22.02 -0.68
CA ARG A 61 12.10 22.24 -1.85
C ARG A 61 12.78 23.11 -2.91
N GLY A 62 13.28 24.28 -2.51
CA GLY A 62 14.00 25.18 -3.42
C GLY A 62 15.21 24.52 -4.08
N ARG A 63 16.06 23.85 -3.29
CA ARG A 63 17.25 23.14 -3.79
C ARG A 63 16.91 21.98 -4.73
N ALA A 64 15.84 21.25 -4.47
CA ALA A 64 15.41 20.17 -5.35
C ALA A 64 14.80 20.73 -6.64
N ASN A 65 13.98 21.78 -6.55
CA ASN A 65 13.39 22.44 -7.73
C ASN A 65 14.43 23.09 -8.67
N GLU A 66 15.63 23.45 -8.18
CA GLU A 66 16.77 23.82 -9.05
C GLU A 66 17.16 22.71 -10.03
N LEU A 67 16.88 21.43 -9.71
CA LEU A 67 17.16 20.29 -10.59
C LEU A 67 16.03 20.05 -11.62
N THR A 68 14.81 20.55 -11.41
CA THR A 68 13.65 20.23 -12.27
C THR A 68 13.90 20.42 -13.78
N PRO A 69 14.53 21.52 -14.27
CA PRO A 69 14.81 21.67 -15.69
C PRO A 69 15.77 20.61 -16.26
N GLU A 70 16.74 20.19 -15.45
CA GLU A 70 17.75 19.20 -15.81
C GLU A 70 17.18 17.78 -15.73
N VAL A 71 16.31 17.50 -14.74
CA VAL A 71 15.50 16.28 -14.66
C VAL A 71 14.61 16.15 -15.90
N GLN A 72 13.92 17.23 -16.27
CA GLN A 72 13.10 17.27 -17.48
C GLN A 72 13.94 16.99 -18.73
N ARG A 73 15.12 17.62 -18.87
CA ARG A 73 16.05 17.37 -19.99
C ARG A 73 16.43 15.90 -20.09
N LEU A 74 16.90 15.29 -19.00
CA LEU A 74 17.25 13.87 -18.96
C LEU A 74 16.07 12.96 -19.30
N MET A 75 14.87 13.30 -18.82
CA MET A 75 13.65 12.58 -19.16
C MET A 75 13.19 12.80 -20.61
N ARG A 76 13.83 13.69 -21.38
CA ARG A 76 13.66 13.77 -22.84
C ARG A 76 14.71 12.97 -23.61
N GLU A 77 15.84 12.67 -22.98
CA GLU A 77 16.98 12.00 -23.61
C GLU A 77 16.73 10.49 -23.67
N GLY A 78 16.34 10.02 -24.87
CA GLY A 78 15.99 8.62 -25.13
C GLY A 78 14.93 8.44 -26.21
N LEU A 79 14.22 9.50 -26.60
CA LEU A 79 13.25 9.48 -27.70
C LEU A 79 13.88 10.08 -28.97
N GLU A 80 14.10 9.24 -29.99
CA GLU A 80 14.88 9.61 -31.18
C GLU A 80 14.22 10.72 -32.04
N MET A 81 12.89 10.87 -31.99
CA MET A 81 12.16 12.01 -32.58
C MET A 81 10.85 12.29 -31.84
N GLY A 82 10.77 13.36 -31.04
CA GLY A 82 9.48 13.88 -30.53
C GLY A 82 9.54 14.71 -29.25
N GLU A 83 8.40 15.31 -28.90
CA GLU A 83 8.16 15.89 -27.59
C GLU A 83 8.06 14.77 -26.55
N ALA A 84 8.98 14.75 -25.57
CA ALA A 84 9.11 13.60 -24.68
C ALA A 84 7.93 13.37 -23.72
N PHE A 85 7.23 14.44 -23.35
CA PHE A 85 6.01 14.39 -22.57
C PHE A 85 5.05 15.47 -23.04
N HIS A 86 3.78 15.09 -23.12
CA HIS A 86 2.70 15.87 -23.71
C HIS A 86 2.11 16.88 -22.72
N ALA A 87 2.29 16.64 -21.42
CA ALA A 87 1.87 17.53 -20.36
C ALA A 87 2.85 17.49 -19.19
N THR A 88 2.87 18.59 -18.43
CA THR A 88 3.51 18.68 -17.12
C THR A 88 2.45 19.00 -16.08
N VAL A 89 2.37 18.19 -15.03
CA VAL A 89 1.40 18.35 -13.94
C VAL A 89 2.16 18.52 -12.63
N GLU A 90 1.92 19.62 -11.90
CA GLU A 90 2.45 19.81 -10.55
C GLU A 90 1.41 19.40 -9.51
N VAL A 91 1.80 18.55 -8.55
CA VAL A 91 0.97 18.05 -7.44
C VAL A 91 1.68 18.25 -6.10
N LYS A 92 0.93 18.40 -5.01
CA LYS A 92 1.46 18.67 -3.66
C LYS A 92 1.31 17.53 -2.66
N THR A 93 0.40 16.61 -2.90
CA THR A 93 0.12 15.46 -2.04
C THR A 93 -0.03 14.18 -2.87
N ALA A 94 0.14 13.02 -2.23
CA ALA A 94 -0.21 11.74 -2.82
C ALA A 94 -1.69 11.67 -3.22
N GLU A 95 -2.60 12.27 -2.45
CA GLU A 95 -4.05 12.28 -2.75
C GLU A 95 -4.37 13.01 -4.07
N GLU A 96 -3.61 14.05 -4.43
CA GLU A 96 -3.70 14.71 -5.74
C GLU A 96 -3.22 13.80 -6.90
N VAL A 97 -2.44 12.75 -6.63
CA VAL A 97 -2.03 11.75 -7.63
C VAL A 97 -3.12 10.70 -7.80
N SER A 98 -4.27 11.14 -8.32
CA SER A 98 -5.41 10.30 -8.67
C SER A 98 -5.73 10.40 -10.16
N LEU A 99 -6.24 9.30 -10.73
CA LEU A 99 -6.50 9.18 -12.16
C LEU A 99 -7.40 10.32 -12.68
N SER A 100 -8.48 10.63 -11.97
CA SER A 100 -9.40 11.72 -12.31
C SER A 100 -8.70 13.08 -12.34
N ASN A 101 -7.95 13.46 -11.29
CA ASN A 101 -7.27 14.77 -11.22
C ASN A 101 -6.18 14.92 -12.29
N LEU A 102 -5.42 13.85 -12.57
CA LEU A 102 -4.43 13.87 -13.63
C LEU A 102 -5.09 13.99 -15.01
N LEU A 103 -6.12 13.20 -15.31
CA LEU A 103 -6.83 13.27 -16.58
C LEU A 103 -7.52 14.62 -16.80
N GLU A 104 -8.21 15.16 -15.80
CA GLU A 104 -8.87 16.49 -15.87
C GLU A 104 -7.89 17.60 -16.23
N ARG A 105 -6.69 17.58 -15.64
CA ARG A 105 -5.65 18.59 -15.89
C ARG A 105 -4.92 18.42 -17.21
N VAL A 106 -4.96 17.22 -17.80
CA VAL A 106 -4.18 16.86 -18.99
C VAL A 106 -5.04 16.85 -20.25
N LEU A 107 -6.35 16.61 -20.13
CA LEU A 107 -7.32 16.63 -21.22
C LEU A 107 -7.23 17.87 -22.12
N PRO A 108 -7.01 19.11 -21.62
CA PRO A 108 -6.84 20.30 -22.48
C PRO A 108 -5.62 20.24 -23.41
N PHE A 109 -4.60 19.45 -23.08
CA PHE A 109 -3.40 19.25 -23.91
C PHE A 109 -3.58 18.11 -24.93
N PHE A 110 -4.65 17.33 -24.82
CA PHE A 110 -5.02 16.30 -25.79
C PHE A 110 -5.97 16.88 -26.84
N THR A 111 -5.49 17.86 -27.61
CA THR A 111 -6.18 18.32 -28.82
C THR A 111 -6.24 17.17 -29.83
N VAL A 112 -7.45 16.64 -30.02
CA VAL A 112 -7.78 15.71 -31.10
C VAL A 112 -8.67 16.47 -32.07
N ASP A 113 -8.28 16.48 -33.35
CA ASP A 113 -8.98 17.22 -34.39
C ASP A 113 -10.44 16.71 -34.53
N GLY A 114 -11.40 17.51 -34.06
CA GLY A 114 -12.83 17.32 -34.31
C GLY A 114 -13.62 16.47 -33.30
N SER A 115 -13.25 16.43 -32.01
CA SER A 115 -13.97 15.61 -31.01
C SER A 115 -14.45 16.38 -29.77
N ASP A 116 -15.71 16.84 -29.78
CA ASP A 116 -16.46 17.33 -28.61
C ASP A 116 -16.88 16.19 -27.64
N GLY A 117 -16.15 15.07 -27.63
CA GLY A 117 -16.64 13.77 -27.12
C GLY A 117 -15.81 13.11 -26.00
N TYR A 118 -14.61 13.60 -25.70
CA TYR A 118 -13.78 12.99 -24.65
C TYR A 118 -14.20 13.48 -23.26
N THR A 119 -14.99 12.65 -22.57
CA THR A 119 -15.25 12.82 -21.14
C THR A 119 -14.17 12.14 -20.30
N VAL A 120 -13.86 12.69 -19.12
CA VAL A 120 -12.92 12.10 -18.15
C VAL A 120 -13.30 10.65 -17.83
N LYS A 121 -14.60 10.37 -17.70
CA LYS A 121 -15.14 9.01 -17.48
C LYS A 121 -14.80 8.03 -18.62
N TRP A 122 -14.80 8.48 -19.87
CA TRP A 122 -14.39 7.63 -20.99
C TRP A 122 -12.89 7.34 -20.95
N LEU A 123 -12.05 8.35 -20.68
CA LEU A 123 -10.60 8.18 -20.54
C LEU A 123 -10.24 7.24 -19.37
N HIS A 124 -10.94 7.34 -18.24
CA HIS A 124 -10.82 6.44 -17.09
C HIS A 124 -11.04 4.97 -17.52
N SER A 125 -12.14 4.70 -18.22
CA SER A 125 -12.47 3.36 -18.70
C SER A 125 -11.46 2.81 -19.71
N GLN A 126 -10.90 3.67 -20.58
CA GLN A 126 -9.82 3.27 -21.49
C GLN A 126 -8.52 2.91 -20.74
N TYR A 127 -8.20 3.67 -19.70
CA TYR A 127 -7.01 3.45 -18.89
C TYR A 127 -7.08 2.12 -18.13
N GLU A 128 -8.21 1.82 -17.48
CA GLU A 128 -8.45 0.54 -16.81
C GLU A 128 -8.36 -0.64 -17.80
N GLN A 129 -8.87 -0.46 -19.02
CA GLN A 129 -8.77 -1.45 -20.09
C GLN A 129 -7.32 -1.64 -20.56
N GLN A 130 -6.53 -0.56 -20.65
CA GLN A 130 -5.09 -0.63 -20.97
C GLN A 130 -4.33 -1.43 -19.92
N LEU A 131 -4.48 -1.08 -18.63
CA LEU A 131 -3.81 -1.79 -17.53
C LEU A 131 -4.15 -3.30 -17.55
N SER A 132 -5.44 -3.62 -17.75
CA SER A 132 -5.90 -5.01 -17.86
C SER A 132 -5.27 -5.74 -19.07
N SER A 133 -5.17 -5.05 -20.21
CA SER A 133 -4.58 -5.60 -21.44
C SER A 133 -3.07 -5.81 -21.34
N ALA A 134 -2.35 -4.89 -20.68
CA ALA A 134 -0.91 -4.99 -20.45
C ALA A 134 -0.57 -6.18 -19.54
N LYS A 135 -1.32 -6.34 -18.43
CA LYS A 135 -1.22 -7.51 -17.53
C LYS A 135 -1.49 -8.83 -18.27
N ALA A 136 -2.51 -8.87 -19.12
CA ALA A 136 -2.83 -10.06 -19.92
C ALA A 136 -1.72 -10.38 -20.96
N ALA A 137 -1.18 -9.36 -21.64
CA ALA A 137 -0.10 -9.53 -22.62
C ALA A 137 1.21 -10.01 -21.99
N GLY A 138 1.60 -9.46 -20.82
CA GLY A 138 2.76 -9.93 -20.05
C GLY A 138 2.62 -11.40 -19.64
N THR A 139 1.43 -11.77 -19.16
CA THR A 139 1.11 -13.16 -18.79
C THR A 139 1.20 -14.11 -19.99
N ALA A 140 0.68 -13.70 -21.15
CA ALA A 140 0.75 -14.49 -22.38
C ALA A 140 2.21 -14.72 -22.83
N ALA A 141 3.02 -13.66 -22.86
CA ALA A 141 4.43 -13.73 -23.25
C ALA A 141 5.27 -14.60 -22.30
N ALA A 142 5.03 -14.52 -20.98
CA ALA A 142 5.69 -15.38 -19.99
C ALA A 142 5.26 -16.86 -20.09
N SER A 143 4.09 -17.15 -20.67
CA SER A 143 3.59 -18.52 -20.84
C SER A 143 4.04 -19.23 -22.12
N SER A 144 4.55 -18.47 -23.10
CA SER A 144 5.09 -19.01 -24.34
C SER A 144 6.57 -19.39 -24.18
N GLU A 145 6.83 -20.52 -23.51
CA GLU A 145 8.14 -21.17 -23.61
C GLU A 145 8.50 -21.39 -25.10
N PRO A 146 9.74 -21.07 -25.53
CA PRO A 146 10.17 -21.32 -26.90
C PRO A 146 10.22 -22.84 -27.14
N ARG A 147 9.19 -23.37 -27.80
CA ARG A 147 9.17 -24.76 -28.26
C ARG A 147 10.40 -25.02 -29.12
N SER A 148 11.32 -25.81 -28.60
CA SER A 148 12.57 -26.16 -29.27
C SER A 148 12.28 -26.96 -30.55
N ALA A 149 12.37 -26.27 -31.69
CA ALA A 149 12.65 -26.94 -32.95
C ALA A 149 14.11 -27.42 -32.89
N THR A 150 14.32 -28.73 -32.92
CA THR A 150 15.65 -29.33 -32.95
C THR A 150 16.32 -29.11 -34.32
N ASP A 151 17.65 -29.18 -34.30
CA ASP A 151 18.55 -29.33 -35.45
C ASP A 151 18.83 -28.10 -36.34
N ALA A 152 19.76 -27.23 -35.90
CA ALA A 152 20.99 -26.94 -36.67
C ALA A 152 22.05 -26.16 -35.86
N GLU A 153 23.31 -26.43 -36.19
CA GLU A 153 24.57 -26.08 -35.54
C GLU A 153 24.92 -24.58 -35.27
N GLN A 154 25.42 -24.36 -34.04
CA GLN A 154 26.77 -23.84 -33.72
C GLN A 154 27.10 -22.31 -33.68
N LYS A 155 27.68 -21.89 -32.53
CA LYS A 155 28.39 -20.62 -32.20
C LYS A 155 27.53 -19.33 -32.24
N SER A 156 27.28 -18.70 -31.10
CA SER A 156 28.30 -17.99 -30.31
C SER A 156 27.76 -17.59 -28.92
N GLY A 157 28.65 -17.34 -27.96
CA GLY A 157 28.25 -17.00 -26.60
C GLY A 157 27.90 -15.51 -26.43
N GLY A 158 26.80 -15.24 -25.74
CA GLY A 158 26.45 -13.94 -25.19
C GLY A 158 25.50 -14.14 -24.02
N ASP A 159 25.84 -13.59 -22.85
CA ASP A 159 24.93 -13.55 -21.71
C ASP A 159 23.73 -12.67 -22.07
N VAL A 160 22.56 -13.28 -22.25
CA VAL A 160 21.29 -12.59 -22.38
C VAL A 160 20.64 -12.60 -21.01
N VAL A 161 20.67 -11.45 -20.32
CA VAL A 161 19.89 -11.25 -19.09
C VAL A 161 18.42 -11.18 -19.48
N GLU A 162 17.68 -12.23 -19.16
CA GLU A 162 16.25 -12.36 -19.42
C GLU A 162 15.46 -11.48 -18.43
N ILE A 163 14.91 -10.36 -18.93
CA ILE A 163 14.12 -9.41 -18.12
C ILE A 163 12.63 -9.71 -18.32
N GLY A 164 12.04 -10.40 -17.34
CA GLY A 164 10.61 -10.73 -17.31
C GLY A 164 9.73 -9.55 -16.87
N ALA A 165 8.59 -9.36 -17.54
CA ALA A 165 7.63 -8.31 -17.23
C ALA A 165 6.65 -8.71 -16.12
N TYR A 166 6.30 -7.75 -15.27
CA TYR A 166 5.19 -7.78 -14.30
C TYR A 166 5.04 -9.01 -13.42
N GLN A 167 5.98 -9.08 -12.48
CA GLN A 167 5.77 -9.81 -11.24
C GLN A 167 5.97 -8.93 -9.98
N ALA A 168 6.47 -7.70 -10.05
CA ALA A 168 7.17 -6.96 -8.98
C ALA A 168 6.49 -6.72 -7.60
N SER A 169 5.20 -7.05 -7.39
CA SER A 169 4.60 -7.16 -6.04
C SER A 169 3.90 -8.52 -5.76
N ALA A 170 3.95 -9.41 -6.74
CA ALA A 170 3.54 -10.82 -6.69
C ALA A 170 4.75 -11.79 -6.70
N SER A 171 5.94 -11.38 -7.12
CA SER A 171 7.11 -12.26 -7.35
C SER A 171 7.58 -12.96 -6.11
N SER A 172 7.43 -12.37 -4.93
CA SER A 172 7.78 -13.02 -3.67
C SER A 172 6.85 -14.18 -3.31
N LEU A 173 5.63 -14.23 -3.86
CA LEU A 173 4.65 -15.31 -3.68
C LEU A 173 4.84 -16.38 -4.78
N TYR A 174 6.04 -16.99 -4.82
CA TYR A 174 6.45 -17.99 -5.82
C TYR A 174 5.59 -19.27 -5.90
N ASN A 175 4.55 -19.41 -5.06
CA ASN A 175 3.65 -20.56 -5.09
C ASN A 175 2.19 -20.19 -4.72
N GLY A 176 1.25 -21.02 -5.15
CA GLY A 176 -0.18 -20.79 -4.93
C GLY A 176 -0.64 -20.86 -3.47
N ARG A 177 0.14 -21.50 -2.57
CA ARG A 177 -0.19 -21.52 -1.13
C ARG A 177 0.08 -20.18 -0.48
N ASP A 178 1.16 -19.49 -0.88
CA ASP A 178 1.45 -18.14 -0.40
C ASP A 178 0.43 -17.12 -0.93
N ALA A 179 -0.05 -17.28 -2.16
CA ALA A 179 -1.21 -16.54 -2.67
C ALA A 179 -2.51 -16.80 -1.87
N LEU A 180 -2.86 -18.07 -1.62
CA LEU A 180 -4.03 -18.40 -0.78
C LEU A 180 -3.90 -17.87 0.65
N LYS A 181 -2.70 -17.91 1.23
CA LYS A 181 -2.41 -17.35 2.55
C LYS A 181 -2.52 -15.82 2.55
N ALA A 182 -2.01 -15.15 1.51
CA ALA A 182 -2.12 -13.71 1.35
C ALA A 182 -3.58 -13.23 1.24
N VAL A 183 -4.48 -14.03 0.67
CA VAL A 183 -5.93 -13.77 0.70
C VAL A 183 -6.55 -14.16 2.04
N GLY A 184 -6.16 -15.32 2.59
CA GLY A 184 -6.74 -15.93 3.80
C GLY A 184 -6.47 -15.15 5.09
N GLU A 185 -5.35 -14.43 5.21
CA GLU A 185 -5.11 -13.56 6.36
C GLU A 185 -6.11 -12.38 6.39
N PRO A 186 -6.66 -11.96 7.55
CA PRO A 186 -7.73 -10.94 7.59
C PRO A 186 -7.37 -9.56 7.01
N MET A 187 -6.08 -9.24 6.97
CA MET A 187 -5.48 -8.03 6.37
C MET A 187 -4.29 -8.41 5.48
N GLY A 188 -4.33 -9.60 4.88
CA GLY A 188 -3.22 -10.14 4.10
C GLY A 188 -2.97 -9.40 2.79
N ALA A 189 -1.83 -9.70 2.17
CA ALA A 189 -1.30 -8.95 1.05
C ALA A 189 -2.21 -8.89 -0.19
N TRP A 190 -3.14 -9.82 -0.40
CA TRP A 190 -4.16 -9.78 -1.45
C TRP A 190 -5.55 -9.89 -0.82
N ASN A 191 -6.60 -9.40 -1.48
CA ASN A 191 -7.99 -9.66 -1.07
C ASN A 191 -8.76 -10.52 -2.08
N TRP A 192 -8.17 -10.87 -3.22
CA TRP A 192 -8.70 -11.88 -4.13
C TRP A 192 -7.56 -12.65 -4.81
N ALA A 193 -7.86 -13.88 -5.23
CA ALA A 193 -7.02 -14.65 -6.16
C ALA A 193 -7.84 -15.68 -6.95
N PHE A 194 -7.41 -15.98 -8.17
CA PHE A 194 -7.88 -17.09 -9.00
C PHE A 194 -6.75 -18.10 -9.26
N PHE A 195 -7.14 -19.37 -9.35
CA PHE A 195 -6.28 -20.52 -9.54
C PHE A 195 -6.87 -21.45 -10.61
N GLN A 196 -6.00 -22.18 -11.32
CA GLN A 196 -6.43 -23.27 -12.18
C GLN A 196 -6.98 -24.44 -11.36
N ALA A 197 -7.72 -25.34 -12.01
CA ALA A 197 -8.28 -26.57 -11.45
C ALA A 197 -7.20 -27.65 -11.14
N ASP A 198 -6.25 -27.31 -10.28
CA ASP A 198 -5.16 -28.16 -9.82
C ASP A 198 -4.93 -27.96 -8.30
N PRO A 199 -5.47 -28.86 -7.44
CA PRO A 199 -5.38 -28.74 -5.99
C PRO A 199 -3.97 -29.04 -5.44
N VAL A 200 -3.06 -29.57 -6.26
CA VAL A 200 -1.70 -29.93 -5.83
C VAL A 200 -0.73 -28.79 -6.09
N ASN A 201 -0.71 -28.27 -7.32
CA ASN A 201 0.21 -27.21 -7.73
C ASN A 201 -0.34 -25.81 -7.47
N LEU A 202 -1.67 -25.64 -7.40
CA LEU A 202 -2.34 -24.35 -7.18
C LEU A 202 -1.80 -23.25 -8.10
N LYS A 203 -1.76 -23.50 -9.41
CA LYS A 203 -1.25 -22.50 -10.36
C LYS A 203 -2.13 -21.25 -10.33
N VAL A 204 -1.55 -20.15 -9.84
CA VAL A 204 -2.17 -18.82 -9.81
C VAL A 204 -2.43 -18.35 -11.25
N VAL A 205 -3.62 -17.81 -11.47
CA VAL A 205 -4.06 -17.19 -12.73
C VAL A 205 -4.10 -15.67 -12.60
N GLY A 206 -4.42 -15.17 -11.41
CA GLY A 206 -4.34 -13.76 -11.05
C GLY A 206 -4.66 -13.58 -9.56
N GLY A 207 -4.32 -12.41 -9.02
CA GLY A 207 -4.63 -12.03 -7.64
C GLY A 207 -4.15 -10.62 -7.35
N GLY A 208 -4.70 -9.99 -6.34
CA GLY A 208 -4.42 -8.58 -6.07
C GLY A 208 -5.23 -7.97 -4.94
N ILE A 209 -5.29 -6.64 -4.93
CA ILE A 209 -5.99 -5.82 -3.93
C ILE A 209 -7.21 -5.09 -4.48
N GLY A 210 -7.47 -5.18 -5.79
CA GLY A 210 -8.61 -4.55 -6.46
C GLY A 210 -9.95 -5.27 -6.25
N SER A 211 -10.01 -6.25 -5.35
CA SER A 211 -11.21 -6.99 -4.97
C SER A 211 -12.01 -7.51 -6.17
N LEU A 212 -13.34 -7.43 -6.12
CA LEU A 212 -14.24 -8.01 -7.11
C LEU A 212 -14.04 -7.44 -8.52
N GLU A 213 -13.75 -6.14 -8.65
CA GLU A 213 -13.57 -5.46 -9.93
C GLU A 213 -12.35 -6.00 -10.69
N GLU A 214 -11.20 -6.14 -10.02
CA GLU A 214 -9.98 -6.72 -10.60
C GLU A 214 -10.15 -8.23 -10.87
N MET A 215 -10.81 -8.95 -9.96
CA MET A 215 -11.18 -10.36 -10.13
C MET A 215 -12.07 -10.57 -11.37
N LYS A 216 -13.01 -9.66 -11.63
CA LYS A 216 -13.92 -9.69 -12.77
C LYS A 216 -13.15 -9.53 -14.09
N SER A 217 -12.24 -8.56 -14.19
CA SER A 217 -11.37 -8.38 -15.37
C SER A 217 -10.47 -9.60 -15.62
N CYS A 218 -9.98 -10.23 -14.56
CA CYS A 218 -9.23 -11.49 -14.65
C CYS A 218 -10.09 -12.62 -15.23
N TYR A 219 -11.33 -12.82 -14.75
CA TYR A 219 -12.25 -13.82 -15.30
C TYR A 219 -12.59 -13.56 -16.78
N GLU A 220 -12.82 -12.31 -17.17
CA GLU A 220 -13.15 -11.92 -18.55
C GLU A 220 -12.03 -12.27 -19.54
N SER A 221 -10.78 -12.22 -19.09
CA SER A 221 -9.58 -12.57 -19.86
C SER A 221 -9.37 -14.08 -20.04
N HIS A 222 -10.10 -14.93 -19.31
CA HIS A 222 -9.95 -16.40 -19.32
C HIS A 222 -11.24 -17.12 -19.76
N PRO A 223 -11.79 -16.83 -20.96
CA PRO A 223 -13.11 -17.32 -21.37
C PRO A 223 -13.16 -18.84 -21.62
N THR A 224 -12.01 -19.53 -21.73
CA THR A 224 -11.92 -20.98 -21.99
C THR A 224 -11.76 -21.84 -20.74
N ASP A 225 -11.55 -21.22 -19.58
CA ASP A 225 -10.95 -21.91 -18.44
C ASP A 225 -11.97 -22.21 -17.34
N VAL A 226 -11.63 -23.13 -16.45
CA VAL A 226 -12.35 -23.35 -15.18
C VAL A 226 -11.43 -22.87 -14.07
N LEU A 227 -11.87 -21.83 -13.37
CA LEU A 227 -11.11 -21.14 -12.34
C LEU A 227 -11.74 -21.37 -10.97
N PHE A 228 -10.90 -21.49 -9.96
CA PHE A 228 -11.28 -21.52 -8.56
C PHE A 228 -10.68 -20.31 -7.87
N GLY A 229 -11.51 -19.55 -7.15
CA GLY A 229 -11.11 -18.26 -6.58
C GLY A 229 -11.51 -18.12 -5.12
N LEU A 230 -10.70 -17.37 -4.39
CA LEU A 230 -10.96 -16.97 -3.01
C LEU A 230 -11.06 -15.45 -2.98
N LEU A 231 -12.15 -14.93 -2.43
CA LEU A 231 -12.41 -13.50 -2.29
C LEU A 231 -12.64 -13.16 -0.81
N ARG A 232 -11.83 -12.24 -0.28
CA ARG A 232 -11.93 -11.68 1.07
C ARG A 232 -12.74 -10.38 1.02
N LEU A 233 -13.74 -10.29 1.89
CA LEU A 233 -14.60 -9.12 2.04
C LEU A 233 -14.57 -8.67 3.51
N GLY A 234 -14.22 -7.41 3.75
CA GLY A 234 -14.35 -6.77 5.06
C GLY A 234 -15.70 -6.06 5.19
N PHE A 235 -16.27 -6.04 6.39
CA PHE A 235 -17.51 -5.32 6.71
C PHE A 235 -17.37 -4.62 8.07
N GLY A 236 -17.72 -3.34 8.14
CA GLY A 236 -17.51 -2.52 9.34
C GLY A 236 -16.05 -2.10 9.54
N GLU A 237 -15.78 -1.40 10.65
CA GLU A 237 -14.52 -0.67 10.89
C GLU A 237 -13.83 -1.11 12.19
N GLY A 238 -12.49 -0.98 12.21
CA GLY A 238 -11.68 -1.16 13.40
C GLY A 238 -11.97 -2.46 14.16
N ARG A 239 -12.41 -2.33 15.43
CA ARG A 239 -12.69 -3.48 16.31
C ARG A 239 -13.97 -4.26 15.96
N LEU A 240 -14.88 -3.67 15.18
CA LEU A 240 -16.12 -4.32 14.74
C LEU A 240 -16.01 -4.87 13.32
N ARG A 241 -14.84 -4.75 12.68
CA ARG A 241 -14.59 -5.30 11.34
C ARG A 241 -14.77 -6.81 11.33
N ARG A 242 -15.68 -7.29 10.49
CA ARG A 242 -15.96 -8.71 10.23
C ARG A 242 -15.41 -9.07 8.86
N THR A 243 -14.50 -10.04 8.80
CA THR A 243 -14.00 -10.58 7.53
C THR A 243 -14.82 -11.81 7.13
N LYS A 244 -15.25 -11.86 5.88
CA LYS A 244 -15.97 -12.98 5.26
C LYS A 244 -15.22 -13.43 4.01
N TYR A 245 -15.26 -14.72 3.73
CA TYR A 245 -14.57 -15.31 2.57
C TYR A 245 -15.58 -15.98 1.66
N VAL A 246 -15.44 -15.77 0.35
CA VAL A 246 -16.29 -16.36 -0.68
C VAL A 246 -15.44 -17.29 -1.54
N PHE A 247 -15.84 -18.56 -1.63
CA PHE A 247 -15.30 -19.50 -2.61
C PHE A 247 -16.02 -19.28 -3.93
N ILE A 248 -15.27 -19.12 -5.02
CA ILE A 248 -15.81 -18.84 -6.35
C ILE A 248 -15.37 -19.95 -7.30
N HIS A 249 -16.34 -20.68 -7.86
CA HIS A 249 -16.13 -21.62 -8.96
C HIS A 249 -16.61 -20.93 -10.24
N ALA A 250 -15.68 -20.45 -11.05
CA ALA A 250 -15.97 -19.70 -12.26
C ALA A 250 -15.67 -20.55 -13.51
N VAL A 251 -16.61 -20.56 -14.45
CA VAL A 251 -16.57 -21.41 -15.64
C VAL A 251 -16.70 -20.55 -16.88
N GLY A 252 -15.57 -20.34 -17.58
CA GLY A 252 -15.51 -19.49 -18.76
C GLY A 252 -16.53 -19.90 -19.83
N ALA A 253 -17.18 -18.90 -20.44
CA ALA A 253 -18.29 -19.09 -21.36
C ALA A 253 -17.94 -19.87 -22.65
N LYS A 254 -16.65 -20.01 -22.98
CA LYS A 254 -16.11 -20.77 -24.11
C LYS A 254 -15.41 -22.07 -23.69
N ALA A 255 -15.49 -22.47 -22.40
CA ALA A 255 -14.86 -23.68 -21.90
C ALA A 255 -15.42 -24.94 -22.60
N PRO A 256 -14.58 -25.78 -23.26
CA PRO A 256 -15.06 -26.97 -23.96
C PRO A 256 -15.80 -27.92 -23.01
N VAL A 257 -16.98 -28.41 -23.41
CA VAL A 257 -17.90 -29.16 -22.51
C VAL A 257 -17.22 -30.31 -21.75
N VAL A 258 -16.35 -31.08 -22.42
CA VAL A 258 -15.61 -32.20 -21.82
C VAL A 258 -14.54 -31.71 -20.83
N ALA A 259 -13.80 -30.65 -21.19
CA ALA A 259 -12.81 -30.04 -20.30
C ALA A 259 -13.49 -29.43 -19.07
N ARG A 260 -14.58 -28.68 -19.27
CA ARG A 260 -15.42 -28.11 -18.20
C ARG A 260 -15.88 -29.18 -17.21
N GLY A 261 -16.44 -30.29 -17.70
CA GLY A 261 -16.91 -31.39 -16.84
C GLY A 261 -15.78 -32.01 -16.02
N ARG A 262 -14.61 -32.26 -16.64
CA ARG A 262 -13.44 -32.80 -15.96
C ARG A 262 -12.87 -31.85 -14.90
N LEU A 263 -12.68 -30.58 -15.24
CA LEU A 263 -12.06 -29.60 -14.34
C LEU A 263 -12.99 -29.17 -13.21
N SER A 264 -14.32 -29.10 -13.45
CA SER A 264 -15.30 -28.82 -12.39
C SER A 264 -15.43 -29.96 -11.39
N ALA A 265 -15.07 -31.20 -11.77
CA ALA A 265 -15.05 -32.34 -10.85
C ALA A 265 -13.94 -32.25 -9.78
N GLU A 266 -12.93 -31.38 -9.97
CA GLU A 266 -11.89 -31.11 -8.96
C GLU A 266 -12.38 -30.17 -7.85
N ARG A 267 -13.58 -29.57 -7.98
CA ARG A 267 -14.12 -28.60 -7.03
C ARG A 267 -14.06 -29.03 -5.55
N PRO A 268 -14.47 -30.26 -5.15
CA PRO A 268 -14.44 -30.64 -3.73
C PRO A 268 -13.02 -30.62 -3.13
N LYS A 269 -12.01 -30.98 -3.93
CA LYS A 269 -10.60 -30.94 -3.50
C LYS A 269 -10.09 -29.50 -3.43
N MET A 270 -10.55 -28.62 -4.32
CA MET A 270 -10.25 -27.18 -4.27
C MET A 270 -10.90 -26.52 -3.04
N GLU A 271 -12.16 -26.85 -2.72
CA GLU A 271 -12.82 -26.40 -1.48
C GLU A 271 -12.07 -26.90 -0.23
N GLU A 272 -11.64 -28.17 -0.19
CA GLU A 272 -10.82 -28.73 0.89
C GLU A 272 -9.50 -27.97 1.08
N VAL A 273 -8.77 -27.71 -0.01
CA VAL A 273 -7.49 -26.98 0.05
C VAL A 273 -7.71 -25.53 0.49
N PHE A 274 -8.75 -24.86 0.01
CA PHE A 274 -9.02 -23.46 0.37
C PHE A 274 -9.46 -23.34 1.84
N GLY A 275 -10.21 -24.33 2.35
CA GLY A 275 -10.60 -24.45 3.76
C GLY A 275 -9.42 -24.53 4.74
N GLN A 276 -8.22 -24.90 4.29
CA GLN A 276 -6.99 -24.88 5.10
C GLN A 276 -6.48 -23.46 5.38
N PHE A 277 -6.86 -22.48 4.54
CA PHE A 277 -6.41 -21.08 4.63
C PHE A 277 -7.52 -20.14 5.13
N ALA A 278 -8.78 -20.39 4.78
CA ALA A 278 -9.91 -19.54 5.14
C ALA A 278 -11.22 -20.31 5.30
N SER A 279 -12.00 -19.97 6.32
CA SER A 279 -13.37 -20.48 6.47
C SER A 279 -14.31 -19.74 5.51
N THR A 280 -14.63 -20.40 4.40
CA THR A 280 -15.51 -19.86 3.35
C THR A 280 -16.95 -19.79 3.87
N SER A 281 -17.51 -18.58 3.90
CA SER A 281 -18.88 -18.30 4.37
C SER A 281 -19.94 -18.54 3.30
N VAL A 282 -19.54 -18.47 2.03
CA VAL A 282 -20.41 -18.65 0.85
C VAL A 282 -19.61 -19.34 -0.24
N THR A 283 -20.24 -20.27 -0.97
CA THR A 283 -19.78 -20.71 -2.28
C THR A 283 -20.65 -20.10 -3.39
N MET A 284 -20.00 -19.57 -4.42
CA MET A 284 -20.64 -19.03 -5.62
C MET A 284 -20.16 -19.78 -6.86
N GLU A 285 -21.11 -20.30 -7.64
CA GLU A 285 -20.86 -20.73 -9.02
C GLU A 285 -21.14 -19.54 -9.95
N ILE A 286 -20.25 -19.31 -10.91
CA ILE A 286 -20.29 -18.21 -11.89
C ILE A 286 -20.16 -18.80 -13.28
N GLN A 287 -21.17 -18.57 -14.12
CA GLN A 287 -21.15 -18.96 -15.54
C GLN A 287 -21.24 -17.70 -16.44
N HIS A 288 -21.90 -16.65 -15.96
CA HIS A 288 -22.01 -15.38 -16.65
C HIS A 288 -21.37 -14.26 -15.84
N LEU A 289 -20.75 -13.30 -16.54
CA LEU A 289 -20.12 -12.13 -15.92
C LEU A 289 -21.12 -11.28 -15.10
N ALA A 290 -22.40 -11.35 -15.46
CA ALA A 290 -23.50 -10.68 -14.76
C ALA A 290 -23.79 -11.28 -13.36
N ASP A 291 -23.36 -12.51 -13.08
CA ASP A 291 -23.50 -13.15 -11.76
C ASP A 291 -22.44 -12.63 -10.76
N LEU A 292 -21.36 -12.03 -11.27
CA LEU A 292 -20.20 -11.54 -10.53
C LEU A 292 -20.29 -10.01 -10.32
N THR A 293 -21.39 -9.56 -9.69
CA THR A 293 -21.60 -8.17 -9.27
C THR A 293 -21.52 -8.00 -7.77
N LEU A 294 -21.10 -6.81 -7.31
CA LEU A 294 -20.85 -6.55 -5.90
C LEU A 294 -22.10 -6.76 -5.03
N ASP A 295 -23.25 -6.28 -5.50
CA ASP A 295 -24.55 -6.51 -4.88
C ASP A 295 -24.88 -8.01 -4.74
N SER A 296 -24.63 -8.81 -5.79
CA SER A 296 -24.90 -10.25 -5.79
C SER A 296 -24.02 -11.00 -4.79
N VAL A 297 -22.74 -10.61 -4.68
CA VAL A 297 -21.79 -11.21 -3.74
C VAL A 297 -22.16 -10.83 -2.30
N VAL A 298 -22.37 -9.53 -2.03
CA VAL A 298 -22.73 -9.02 -0.70
C VAL A 298 -24.08 -9.58 -0.24
N GLU A 299 -25.08 -9.67 -1.11
CA GLU A 299 -26.39 -10.24 -0.79
C GLU A 299 -26.30 -11.73 -0.42
N ARG A 300 -25.47 -12.53 -1.11
CA ARG A 300 -25.24 -13.93 -0.74
C ARG A 300 -24.53 -14.05 0.61
N VAL A 301 -23.53 -13.21 0.88
CA VAL A 301 -22.83 -13.16 2.18
C VAL A 301 -23.77 -12.73 3.30
N ARG A 302 -24.61 -11.73 3.06
CA ARG A 302 -25.63 -11.26 4.00
C ARG A 302 -26.61 -12.38 4.37
N ARG A 303 -27.13 -13.12 3.38
CA ARG A 303 -28.04 -14.27 3.62
C ARG A 303 -27.37 -15.39 4.42
N ALA A 304 -26.10 -15.70 4.16
CA ALA A 304 -25.37 -16.71 4.90
C ALA A 304 -25.01 -16.28 6.33
N ALA A 305 -24.88 -14.97 6.60
CA ALA A 305 -24.50 -14.44 7.91
C ALA A 305 -25.67 -14.12 8.85
N ILE A 306 -26.89 -13.93 8.35
CA ILE A 306 -28.07 -13.53 9.15
C ILE A 306 -28.70 -14.69 9.95
N VAL A 307 -28.26 -15.93 9.75
CA VAL A 307 -28.84 -17.12 10.42
C VAL A 307 -28.77 -17.05 11.97
N ASP A 308 -27.88 -16.22 12.53
CA ASP A 308 -27.77 -15.99 13.98
C ASP A 308 -28.57 -14.76 14.50
N ASP A 309 -29.01 -13.84 13.62
CA ASP A 309 -29.59 -12.54 14.03
C ASP A 309 -31.06 -12.64 14.47
N ASP A 310 -31.81 -13.70 14.12
CA ASP A 310 -33.23 -13.86 14.52
C ASP A 310 -33.41 -14.12 16.03
N ILE A 311 -32.32 -14.35 16.78
CA ILE A 311 -32.29 -14.48 18.25
C ILE A 311 -32.06 -13.12 18.94
N LEU A 312 -31.44 -12.16 18.26
CA LEU A 312 -31.14 -10.83 18.79
C LEU A 312 -32.22 -9.85 18.30
N GLY A 313 -33.08 -9.40 19.21
CA GLY A 313 -34.20 -8.52 18.88
C GLY A 313 -33.76 -7.32 18.03
N ARG A 314 -34.37 -7.17 16.84
CA ARG A 314 -33.96 -6.13 15.87
C ARG A 314 -34.20 -4.74 16.42
N ASP A 315 -33.13 -4.07 16.83
CA ASP A 315 -33.11 -2.62 16.97
C ASP A 315 -33.38 -1.99 15.60
N ALA A 316 -34.56 -1.40 15.43
CA ALA A 316 -35.12 -1.00 14.14
C ALA A 316 -34.40 0.16 13.41
N GLY A 317 -33.19 0.52 13.85
CA GLY A 317 -32.38 1.62 13.32
C GLY A 317 -30.92 1.30 13.03
N SER A 318 -30.41 0.10 13.30
CA SER A 318 -29.02 -0.24 12.96
C SER A 318 -28.88 -0.51 11.45
N PRO A 319 -28.02 0.20 10.70
CA PRO A 319 -27.79 -0.10 9.29
C PRO A 319 -27.23 -1.52 9.12
N SER A 320 -27.60 -2.19 8.02
CA SER A 320 -27.19 -3.58 7.79
C SER A 320 -25.66 -3.70 7.76
N VAL A 321 -25.10 -4.44 8.71
CA VAL A 321 -23.64 -4.65 8.84
C VAL A 321 -23.03 -5.23 7.55
N PHE A 322 -23.82 -6.01 6.81
CA PHE A 322 -23.46 -6.57 5.51
C PHE A 322 -24.15 -5.79 4.38
N SER A 323 -23.68 -4.57 4.11
CA SER A 323 -24.09 -3.74 2.97
C SER A 323 -22.91 -3.46 2.02
N VAL A 324 -23.22 -3.03 0.79
CA VAL A 324 -22.21 -2.63 -0.20
C VAL A 324 -21.39 -1.43 0.29
N GLU A 325 -22.04 -0.47 0.94
CA GLU A 325 -21.43 0.73 1.53
C GLU A 325 -20.46 0.35 2.66
N ALA A 326 -20.88 -0.57 3.55
CA ALA A 326 -20.05 -1.07 4.65
C ALA A 326 -18.82 -1.83 4.14
N PHE A 327 -18.96 -2.56 3.02
CA PHE A 327 -17.83 -3.20 2.34
C PHE A 327 -16.89 -2.17 1.69
N GLN A 328 -17.41 -1.19 0.93
CA GLN A 328 -16.59 -0.17 0.28
C GLN A 328 -15.78 0.64 1.31
N LYS A 329 -16.39 0.98 2.45
CA LYS A 329 -15.72 1.67 3.56
C LYS A 329 -14.62 0.81 4.18
N ALA A 330 -14.88 -0.49 4.41
CA ALA A 330 -13.87 -1.43 4.89
C ALA A 330 -12.73 -1.67 3.88
N LEU A 331 -13.01 -1.67 2.58
CA LEU A 331 -12.01 -1.76 1.52
C LEU A 331 -11.12 -0.50 1.49
N GLN A 332 -11.69 0.68 1.70
CA GLN A 332 -10.92 1.92 1.80
C GLN A 332 -10.06 1.96 3.07
N GLU A 333 -10.59 1.51 4.23
CA GLU A 333 -9.80 1.33 5.46
C GLU A 333 -8.60 0.38 5.23
N GLU A 334 -8.78 -0.70 4.45
CA GLU A 334 -7.73 -1.66 4.11
C GLU A 334 -6.64 -1.04 3.22
N LYS A 335 -7.05 -0.29 2.18
CA LYS A 335 -6.12 0.46 1.31
C LYS A 335 -5.30 1.48 2.11
N LEU A 336 -5.96 2.26 2.97
CA LEU A 336 -5.30 3.25 3.84
C LEU A 336 -4.38 2.60 4.88
N GLY A 337 -4.81 1.51 5.51
CA GLY A 337 -4.01 0.73 6.46
C GLY A 337 -2.73 0.20 5.81
N ARG A 338 -2.83 -0.35 4.59
CA ARG A 338 -1.67 -0.81 3.82
C ARG A 338 -0.75 0.34 3.40
N ALA A 339 -1.31 1.46 2.94
CA ALA A 339 -0.51 2.65 2.61
C ALA A 339 0.25 3.17 3.85
N ALA A 340 -0.39 3.19 5.03
CA ALA A 340 0.24 3.56 6.29
C ALA A 340 1.30 2.54 6.76
N GLU A 341 1.10 1.25 6.52
CA GLU A 341 2.11 0.21 6.76
C GLU A 341 3.33 0.38 5.86
N LEU A 342 3.13 0.56 4.55
CA LEU A 342 4.20 0.86 3.59
C LEU A 342 4.96 2.14 3.97
N GLN A 343 4.26 3.22 4.35
CA GLN A 343 4.88 4.44 4.87
C GLN A 343 5.65 4.19 6.18
N THR A 344 5.17 3.31 7.05
CA THR A 344 5.86 2.96 8.31
C THR A 344 7.12 2.14 8.05
N LEU A 345 7.09 1.20 7.11
CA LEU A 345 8.25 0.47 6.63
C LEU A 345 9.28 1.45 6.01
N ARG A 346 8.82 2.39 5.16
CA ARG A 346 9.66 3.49 4.64
C ARG A 346 10.32 4.34 5.72
N ARG A 347 9.59 4.73 6.77
CA ARG A 347 10.14 5.51 7.90
C ARG A 347 11.17 4.74 8.72
N ARG A 348 11.00 3.42 8.89
CA ARG A 348 11.99 2.56 9.54
C ARG A 348 13.29 2.49 8.73
N SER A 349 13.18 2.42 7.41
CA SER A 349 14.33 2.38 6.49
C SER A 349 15.08 3.69 6.26
N THR A 350 14.45 4.84 6.49
CA THR A 350 15.14 6.14 6.35
C THR A 350 15.83 6.59 7.64
N GLY A 351 15.46 6.01 8.79
CA GLY A 351 16.05 6.31 10.11
C GLY A 351 17.43 5.68 10.34
N LEU A 352 17.71 4.52 9.75
CA LEU A 352 19.08 4.04 9.56
C LEU A 352 19.44 4.31 8.10
N GLY A 353 20.41 5.20 7.85
CA GLY A 353 20.82 5.53 6.49
C GLY A 353 21.16 4.29 5.68
N THR A 354 20.65 4.23 4.45
CA THR A 354 20.87 3.20 3.41
C THR A 354 20.18 1.84 3.59
N GLY A 355 18.86 1.79 3.77
CA GLY A 355 18.13 0.57 3.39
C GLY A 355 16.62 0.59 3.60
N LEU A 356 15.84 0.82 2.53
CA LEU A 356 14.51 0.21 2.37
C LEU A 356 14.62 -1.30 2.69
N PRO A 357 13.59 -1.96 3.26
CA PRO A 357 13.62 -3.42 3.42
C PRO A 357 13.93 -4.03 2.06
N ALA A 358 14.84 -5.00 1.95
CA ALA A 358 15.29 -5.53 0.65
C ALA A 358 14.11 -5.98 -0.23
N ASP A 359 13.06 -6.49 0.41
CA ASP A 359 11.79 -6.97 -0.16
C ASP A 359 10.86 -5.84 -0.69
N LEU A 360 11.17 -4.58 -0.35
CA LEU A 360 10.46 -3.34 -0.75
C LEU A 360 11.39 -2.30 -1.41
N VAL A 361 12.70 -2.56 -1.46
CA VAL A 361 13.59 -1.98 -2.47
C VAL A 361 13.04 -2.50 -3.80
N SER A 362 12.31 -1.64 -4.51
CA SER A 362 11.91 -1.92 -5.89
C SER A 362 13.14 -2.38 -6.67
N GLU A 363 13.04 -3.43 -7.49
CA GLU A 363 14.19 -3.95 -8.27
C GLU A 363 14.86 -2.86 -9.14
N TRP A 364 14.10 -1.80 -9.42
CA TRP A 364 14.50 -0.58 -10.14
C TRP A 364 15.41 0.36 -9.34
N ALA A 365 15.46 0.27 -8.01
CA ALA A 365 16.28 1.12 -7.15
C ALA A 365 17.75 0.67 -7.19
N GLY A 366 18.52 1.36 -8.03
CA GLY A 366 19.92 1.03 -8.36
C GLY A 366 20.14 0.69 -9.83
N ARG A 367 19.07 0.52 -10.62
CA ARG A 367 19.16 0.48 -12.08
C ARG A 367 19.59 1.87 -12.61
N PRO A 368 20.36 1.94 -13.70
CA PRO A 368 20.71 3.19 -14.37
C PRO A 368 19.46 4.00 -14.71
N LEU A 369 19.50 5.32 -14.46
CA LEU A 369 18.40 6.24 -14.75
C LEU A 369 17.90 6.14 -16.21
N SER A 370 18.84 6.03 -17.15
CA SER A 370 18.55 5.90 -18.58
C SER A 370 17.86 4.57 -18.96
N GLU A 371 18.16 3.47 -18.26
CA GLU A 371 17.50 2.17 -18.47
C GLU A 371 16.03 2.28 -18.06
N VAL A 372 15.75 2.80 -16.86
CA VAL A 372 14.38 2.95 -16.36
C VAL A 372 13.57 3.94 -17.22
N VAL A 373 14.15 5.08 -17.60
CA VAL A 373 13.50 6.06 -18.49
C VAL A 373 13.22 5.45 -19.87
N SER A 374 14.15 4.67 -20.43
CA SER A 374 13.95 3.97 -21.72
C SER A 374 12.83 2.93 -21.65
N LEU A 375 12.73 2.20 -20.53
CA LEU A 375 11.68 1.18 -20.33
C LEU A 375 10.28 1.78 -20.22
N VAL A 376 10.11 2.94 -19.56
CA VAL A 376 8.82 3.66 -19.47
C VAL A 376 8.44 4.34 -20.80
N HIS A 377 9.42 4.72 -21.63
CA HIS A 377 9.15 5.25 -22.97
C HIS A 377 8.77 4.18 -24.00
N LYS A 378 9.13 2.92 -23.77
CA LYS A 378 8.87 1.84 -24.72
C LYS A 378 7.37 1.58 -24.81
N VAL A 379 6.78 1.78 -25.98
CA VAL A 379 5.35 1.46 -26.25
C VAL A 379 5.04 0.03 -25.82
N GLY A 380 4.12 -0.15 -24.86
CA GLY A 380 3.79 -1.47 -24.32
C GLY A 380 4.97 -2.13 -23.58
N GLY A 381 5.82 -1.33 -22.96
CA GLY A 381 6.96 -1.76 -22.16
C GLY A 381 6.55 -2.41 -20.83
N PRO A 382 7.52 -2.96 -20.09
CA PRO A 382 7.30 -3.58 -18.79
C PRO A 382 7.21 -2.56 -17.65
N LEU A 383 7.10 -1.26 -17.97
CA LEU A 383 6.86 -0.18 -17.01
C LEU A 383 5.97 0.87 -17.66
N ASN A 384 4.93 1.33 -16.97
CA ASN A 384 4.11 2.48 -17.37
C ASN A 384 4.27 3.68 -16.41
N TRP A 385 5.01 3.53 -15.31
CA TRP A 385 5.43 4.65 -14.47
C TRP A 385 6.81 4.43 -13.86
N ALA A 386 7.51 5.54 -13.58
CA ALA A 386 8.71 5.55 -12.74
C ALA A 386 8.78 6.84 -11.92
N LEU A 387 9.21 6.73 -10.66
CA LEU A 387 9.34 7.82 -9.69
C LEU A 387 10.81 8.03 -9.33
N PHE A 388 11.22 9.30 -9.26
CA PHE A 388 12.59 9.75 -9.13
C PHE A 388 12.69 10.87 -8.08
N ALA A 389 13.82 11.00 -7.42
CA ALA A 389 14.07 12.06 -6.43
C ALA A 389 15.55 12.49 -6.40
N PRO A 390 15.88 13.64 -5.79
CA PRO A 390 17.28 14.03 -5.63
C PRO A 390 18.07 13.01 -4.81
N ASP A 391 19.33 12.77 -5.17
CA ASP A 391 20.27 11.99 -4.37
C ASP A 391 20.41 12.61 -2.95
N PRO A 392 20.10 11.87 -1.87
CA PRO A 392 20.23 12.36 -0.49
C PRO A 392 21.64 12.85 -0.14
N THR A 393 22.68 12.29 -0.77
CA THR A 393 24.07 12.70 -0.57
C THR A 393 24.35 14.09 -1.18
N TRP A 394 23.71 14.42 -2.31
CA TRP A 394 23.84 15.74 -2.94
C TRP A 394 23.19 16.84 -2.10
N LEU A 395 21.96 16.61 -1.62
CA LEU A 395 21.25 17.51 -0.70
C LEU A 395 22.08 17.81 0.56
N SER A 396 22.82 16.80 1.05
CA SER A 396 23.69 16.89 2.22
C SER A 396 24.97 17.69 1.95
N ARG A 397 25.68 17.43 0.84
CA ARG A 397 26.96 18.10 0.49
C ARG A 397 26.80 19.63 0.38
N ARG A 398 25.69 20.11 -0.18
CA ARG A 398 25.43 21.56 -0.37
C ARG A 398 25.03 22.29 0.94
N ARG A 399 24.98 21.58 2.08
CA ARG A 399 24.76 22.19 3.42
C ARG A 399 26.05 22.77 4.02
N THR A 400 27.21 22.40 3.48
CA THR A 400 28.53 22.67 4.10
C THR A 400 29.33 23.77 3.40
N VAL A 401 28.83 24.35 2.30
CA VAL A 401 29.36 25.62 1.80
C VAL A 401 28.93 26.70 2.79
N LYS A 402 29.72 26.88 3.85
CA LYS A 402 29.75 28.14 4.56
C LYS A 402 30.02 29.19 3.50
N THR A 403 29.03 30.04 3.23
CA THR A 403 29.30 31.32 2.59
C THR A 403 30.28 32.02 3.51
N THR A 404 31.57 31.91 3.19
CA THR A 404 32.58 32.81 3.70
C THR A 404 32.17 34.16 3.14
N GLN A 405 31.35 34.90 3.90
CA GLN A 405 31.21 36.32 3.70
C GLN A 405 32.62 36.87 3.88
N ALA A 406 33.31 37.04 2.75
CA ALA A 406 34.42 37.94 2.67
C ALA A 406 33.87 39.26 3.20
N SER A 407 34.34 39.64 4.39
CA SER A 407 33.86 40.80 5.10
C SER A 407 34.20 42.02 4.24
N LEU A 408 33.24 42.49 3.46
CA LEU A 408 33.30 43.76 2.74
C LEU A 408 33.17 44.89 3.77
N LEU A 409 34.17 45.01 4.63
CA LEU A 409 34.45 46.26 5.33
C LEU A 409 34.81 47.29 4.26
N PRO A 410 34.15 48.45 4.22
CA PRO A 410 34.58 49.54 3.35
C PRO A 410 35.95 50.03 3.82
N ASP A 411 36.91 50.01 2.90
CA ASP A 411 38.28 50.43 3.16
C ASP A 411 38.29 51.94 3.49
N GLN A 412 38.83 52.31 4.66
CA GLN A 412 38.88 53.70 5.11
C GLN A 412 39.99 54.46 4.38
N VAL A 413 39.70 54.92 3.16
CA VAL A 413 40.60 55.84 2.45
C VAL A 413 40.54 57.22 3.10
N ALA A 414 41.67 57.62 3.68
CA ALA A 414 41.85 58.94 4.29
C ALA A 414 41.71 60.06 3.24
N ALA A 415 41.07 61.16 3.63
CA ALA A 415 40.92 62.34 2.80
C ALA A 415 42.25 63.07 2.56
N PRO A 416 42.38 63.76 1.42
CA PRO A 416 43.04 65.05 1.41
C PRO A 416 42.09 66.18 0.97
N SER A 417 42.20 67.25 1.76
CA SER A 417 41.70 68.61 1.58
C SER A 417 41.79 69.23 0.17
N GLY A 418 40.75 70.01 -0.19
CA GLY A 418 40.87 71.22 -1.03
C GLY A 418 39.86 71.34 -2.17
N GLY A 419 39.34 72.55 -2.42
CA GLY A 419 38.67 72.86 -3.71
C GLY A 419 37.28 73.49 -3.70
N TYR A 420 37.11 74.59 -2.96
CA TYR A 420 36.19 75.70 -3.25
C TYR A 420 35.67 75.83 -4.72
N LEU A 421 34.34 75.87 -4.94
CA LEU A 421 33.56 77.02 -5.48
C LEU A 421 32.18 76.67 -6.12
N ARG A 422 31.16 77.50 -5.79
CA ARG A 422 29.91 77.83 -6.53
C ARG A 422 28.89 76.68 -6.79
N ALA A 423 27.62 76.79 -6.38
CA ALA A 423 26.55 77.70 -6.85
C ALA A 423 26.07 77.38 -8.28
N GLU A 424 24.77 77.35 -8.63
CA GLU A 424 23.55 77.75 -7.91
C GLU A 424 22.29 77.11 -8.55
N ALA A 425 21.15 77.16 -7.85
CA ALA A 425 19.74 77.09 -8.28
C ALA A 425 19.32 76.50 -9.68
N SER A 426 18.27 75.65 -9.70
CA SER A 426 16.93 75.99 -10.29
C SER A 426 16.03 74.79 -10.69
N ARG A 427 14.83 74.74 -10.08
CA ARG A 427 13.48 74.51 -10.67
C ARG A 427 13.11 73.28 -11.56
N ALA A 428 12.05 72.59 -11.07
CA ALA A 428 10.72 72.42 -11.72
C ALA A 428 10.42 71.23 -12.68
N SER A 429 9.70 70.24 -12.13
CA SER A 429 8.39 69.69 -12.58
C SER A 429 8.06 69.37 -14.06
N THR A 430 7.77 68.07 -14.31
CA THR A 430 6.75 67.48 -15.25
C THR A 430 6.89 67.73 -16.77
N PRO A 431 6.14 67.01 -17.67
CA PRO A 431 5.19 65.89 -17.46
C PRO A 431 5.45 64.61 -18.31
N ALA A 432 4.61 63.58 -18.10
CA ALA A 432 4.47 62.42 -18.98
C ALA A 432 3.70 62.76 -20.29
N LYS A 433 3.78 61.88 -21.30
CA LYS A 433 3.17 62.07 -22.63
C LYS A 433 2.36 60.84 -23.09
N GLU A 434 1.23 61.10 -23.74
CA GLU A 434 0.15 60.15 -24.08
C GLU A 434 0.20 59.53 -25.50
N ARG A 435 -0.52 58.39 -25.66
CA ARG A 435 -1.33 57.94 -26.84
C ARG A 435 -0.63 57.58 -28.17
N PRO A 436 -1.36 56.97 -29.15
CA PRO A 436 -2.72 56.37 -29.17
C PRO A 436 -2.68 54.83 -29.45
N GLY A 437 -3.75 54.03 -29.55
CA GLY A 437 -5.20 54.23 -29.52
C GLY A 437 -5.90 53.54 -30.71
N LYS A 438 -6.76 52.53 -30.46
CA LYS A 438 -7.72 51.98 -31.46
C LYS A 438 -8.88 51.24 -30.78
N SER A 439 -10.07 51.34 -31.37
CA SER A 439 -11.37 50.84 -30.90
C SER A 439 -11.84 49.58 -31.64
N ILE A 440 -12.85 48.86 -31.10
CA ILE A 440 -14.09 48.40 -31.78
C ILE A 440 -14.98 47.57 -30.80
N GLU A 441 -16.22 48.04 -30.65
CA GLU A 441 -17.53 47.37 -30.41
C GLU A 441 -17.72 46.18 -29.44
N GLU A 442 -18.57 46.40 -28.42
CA GLU A 442 -19.49 45.41 -27.82
C GLU A 442 -20.94 45.71 -28.28
N PRO A 443 -21.84 44.72 -28.31
CA PRO A 443 -23.28 44.94 -28.27
C PRO A 443 -23.97 44.34 -27.01
N ASP A 444 -24.85 45.13 -26.41
CA ASP A 444 -25.77 44.72 -25.33
C ASP A 444 -26.80 43.65 -25.76
N SER A 445 -27.18 42.80 -24.81
CA SER A 445 -28.58 42.41 -24.47
C SER A 445 -28.60 41.09 -23.69
N ALA A 446 -29.55 40.75 -22.83
CA ALA A 446 -30.55 41.45 -22.02
C ALA A 446 -31.26 40.34 -21.20
N THR A 447 -31.35 40.55 -19.89
CA THR A 447 -32.38 40.04 -18.96
C THR A 447 -33.29 38.85 -19.35
N LYS A 448 -33.31 37.82 -18.48
CA LYS A 448 -34.58 37.26 -17.96
C LYS A 448 -34.39 36.56 -16.61
N GLU A 449 -34.76 37.27 -15.55
CA GLU A 449 -35.07 36.67 -14.26
C GLU A 449 -36.36 35.84 -14.40
N THR A 450 -36.48 34.75 -13.64
CA THR A 450 -37.75 34.01 -13.51
C THR A 450 -38.04 33.80 -12.03
N GLU A 451 -38.94 34.62 -11.50
CA GLU A 451 -39.50 34.43 -10.17
C GLU A 451 -40.37 33.16 -10.14
N ILE A 452 -40.22 32.34 -9.10
CA ILE A 452 -41.28 31.41 -8.67
C ILE A 452 -41.50 31.63 -7.18
N SER A 453 -42.52 32.44 -6.88
CA SER A 453 -43.18 32.51 -5.58
C SER A 453 -44.31 31.47 -5.53
N CYS A 454 -44.54 30.82 -4.37
CA CYS A 454 -45.89 30.50 -3.86
C CYS A 454 -45.87 29.78 -2.48
N ASN A 455 -46.16 30.54 -1.42
CA ASN A 455 -47.10 30.25 -0.32
C ASN A 455 -47.06 28.94 0.52
N SER A 456 -46.57 29.10 1.76
CA SER A 456 -47.27 28.89 3.05
C SER A 456 -48.39 27.84 3.24
N THR A 457 -48.24 27.01 4.29
CA THR A 457 -49.17 26.82 5.44
C THR A 457 -48.37 26.06 6.52
N ALA A 458 -48.16 26.48 7.77
CA ALA A 458 -49.01 27.09 8.81
C ALA A 458 -49.91 26.07 9.55
N ALA A 459 -49.44 25.58 10.71
CA ALA A 459 -50.25 24.95 11.76
C ALA A 459 -49.52 24.97 13.13
N ASP A 460 -49.84 25.97 13.96
CA ASP A 460 -49.82 25.92 15.43
C ASP A 460 -50.71 24.75 15.94
N SER A 461 -50.72 24.21 17.17
CA SER A 461 -50.21 24.56 18.53
C SER A 461 -50.48 23.30 19.44
N PRO A 462 -50.48 23.30 20.80
CA PRO A 462 -50.01 24.28 21.80
C PRO A 462 -49.12 23.70 22.92
N ILE A 463 -48.66 24.59 23.81
CA ILE A 463 -47.99 24.35 25.09
C ILE A 463 -49.01 24.27 26.25
N THR A 464 -48.76 23.47 27.30
CA THR A 464 -49.19 23.75 28.72
C THR A 464 -48.46 22.80 29.72
N PRO A 465 -48.35 23.12 31.03
CA PRO A 465 -47.10 22.92 31.78
C PRO A 465 -47.24 22.25 33.18
N ALA A 466 -46.18 22.37 34.02
CA ALA A 466 -46.07 22.00 35.45
C ALA A 466 -46.09 20.47 35.73
N GLN A 467 -45.53 19.90 36.81
CA GLN A 467 -44.78 20.32 38.02
C GLN A 467 -43.86 19.11 38.41
N GLU A 468 -42.85 19.10 39.30
CA GLU A 468 -42.35 20.00 40.37
C GLU A 468 -40.85 19.67 40.66
N GLN A 469 -40.26 20.13 41.78
CA GLN A 469 -39.04 19.58 42.42
C GLN A 469 -39.43 18.89 43.76
N PRO A 470 -38.50 18.22 44.49
CA PRO A 470 -37.65 18.95 45.44
C PRO A 470 -36.19 18.45 45.62
N ASP A 471 -35.33 19.44 45.87
CA ASP A 471 -34.15 19.52 46.74
C ASP A 471 -33.55 18.29 47.46
N ALA A 472 -32.21 18.16 47.32
CA ALA A 472 -31.18 17.94 48.37
C ALA A 472 -29.83 17.61 47.66
N GLN A 473 -28.63 17.96 48.15
CA GLN A 473 -28.16 18.89 49.18
C GLN A 473 -26.67 19.22 48.84
N SER A 474 -26.14 20.33 49.34
CA SER A 474 -24.72 20.71 49.20
C SER A 474 -23.80 19.96 50.17
N ASP A 475 -22.49 19.93 49.83
CA ASP A 475 -21.28 19.98 50.69
C ASP A 475 -20.11 19.37 49.87
N GLU A 476 -18.83 19.73 49.96
CA GLU A 476 -18.07 20.91 50.43
C GLU A 476 -16.62 20.67 49.91
N ASP A 477 -15.90 21.75 49.60
CA ASP A 477 -14.45 21.98 49.45
C ASP A 477 -13.34 20.93 49.12
N THR A 478 -12.54 21.27 48.08
CA THR A 478 -11.07 21.12 47.84
C THR A 478 -10.29 19.78 48.05
N PRO A 479 -9.02 19.62 47.55
CA PRO A 479 -8.28 20.34 46.51
C PRO A 479 -7.61 19.45 45.41
N ARG A 480 -7.07 20.14 44.38
CA ARG A 480 -6.00 19.75 43.43
C ARG A 480 -5.37 18.33 43.52
N GLY A 481 -5.45 17.63 42.39
CA GLY A 481 -4.32 16.84 41.84
C GLY A 481 -4.50 15.33 41.79
N SER A 482 -4.72 14.79 40.58
CA SER A 482 -4.51 13.35 40.32
C SER A 482 -4.18 13.07 38.85
N THR A 483 -2.93 12.66 38.64
CA THR A 483 -2.43 12.10 37.37
C THR A 483 -2.58 10.57 37.44
N MET A 484 -3.74 10.03 37.07
CA MET A 484 -4.02 8.59 36.89
C MET A 484 -5.37 8.45 36.14
N SER A 485 -5.70 7.41 35.39
CA SER A 485 -4.94 6.20 34.99
C SER A 485 -5.46 5.73 33.61
N PHE A 486 -4.64 5.84 32.58
CA PHE A 486 -4.87 5.16 31.29
C PHE A 486 -4.20 3.79 31.36
N TYR A 487 -4.92 2.70 31.65
CA TYR A 487 -4.66 1.32 31.18
C TYR A 487 -5.76 0.34 31.67
N GLN A 488 -6.89 0.26 30.98
CA GLN A 488 -7.70 -0.96 30.95
C GLN A 488 -7.35 -1.74 29.67
N LEU A 489 -6.40 -2.66 29.80
CA LEU A 489 -5.93 -3.52 28.73
C LEU A 489 -6.88 -4.70 28.53
N HIS A 490 -7.47 -4.84 27.35
CA HIS A 490 -8.21 -6.04 26.97
C HIS A 490 -7.23 -7.18 26.63
N HIS A 491 -7.56 -8.39 27.08
CA HIS A 491 -6.74 -9.58 26.92
C HIS A 491 -6.74 -10.13 25.48
N THR A 492 -5.85 -9.65 24.63
CA THR A 492 -5.29 -10.51 23.57
C THR A 492 -4.06 -11.24 24.14
N ALA A 493 -3.93 -12.54 23.85
CA ALA A 493 -2.76 -13.31 24.24
C ALA A 493 -1.50 -12.71 23.59
N HIS A 494 -0.52 -12.29 24.40
CA HIS A 494 0.73 -11.73 23.87
C HIS A 494 1.58 -12.84 23.23
N ARG A 495 1.33 -13.09 21.93
CA ARG A 495 2.20 -13.93 21.09
C ARG A 495 3.60 -13.32 21.07
N ILE A 496 4.56 -14.00 21.70
CA ILE A 496 5.97 -13.63 21.70
C ILE A 496 6.78 -14.70 20.96
N SER A 497 7.71 -14.26 20.13
CA SER A 497 8.67 -15.12 19.46
C SER A 497 10.05 -14.46 19.42
N GLY A 498 11.09 -15.28 19.28
CA GLY A 498 12.47 -14.81 19.22
C GLY A 498 13.48 -15.84 19.73
N PRO A 499 14.77 -15.48 19.74
CA PRO A 499 15.83 -16.33 20.26
C PRO A 499 15.78 -16.47 21.78
N LEU A 500 16.01 -17.69 22.26
CA LEU A 500 16.36 -18.01 23.64
C LEU A 500 17.50 -19.03 23.65
N LEU A 501 18.43 -18.87 24.60
CA LEU A 501 19.36 -19.95 24.95
C LEU A 501 18.60 -20.95 25.82
N LYS A 502 18.65 -22.23 25.45
CA LYS A 502 18.04 -23.35 26.17
C LYS A 502 19.11 -24.29 26.67
N GLN A 503 19.10 -24.61 27.95
CA GLN A 503 20.05 -25.59 28.49
C GLN A 503 19.72 -26.99 27.97
N SER A 504 20.74 -27.70 27.48
CA SER A 504 20.62 -29.11 27.09
C SER A 504 20.44 -29.98 28.32
N SER A 505 19.56 -30.97 28.27
CA SER A 505 19.41 -31.99 29.32
C SER A 505 20.40 -33.14 29.22
N ALA A 506 21.42 -33.03 28.36
CA ALA A 506 22.57 -33.93 28.38
C ALA A 506 23.50 -33.58 29.56
N TRP A 507 24.26 -34.56 30.04
CA TRP A 507 25.16 -34.49 31.21
C TRP A 507 26.07 -33.24 31.29
N HIS A 508 26.45 -32.62 30.16
CA HIS A 508 27.28 -31.41 30.14
C HIS A 508 26.53 -30.07 30.24
N GLY A 509 25.20 -30.04 30.33
CA GLY A 509 24.43 -28.82 30.59
C GLY A 509 24.65 -27.66 29.62
N ARG A 510 25.11 -27.93 28.39
CA ARG A 510 25.50 -26.89 27.40
C ARG A 510 24.28 -26.08 26.94
N TRP A 511 24.41 -24.76 26.92
CA TRP A 511 23.43 -23.85 26.32
C TRP A 511 23.35 -24.04 24.79
N GLN A 512 22.13 -24.08 24.26
CA GLN A 512 21.83 -24.19 22.83
C GLN A 512 20.95 -23.01 22.41
N LEU A 513 21.37 -22.25 21.40
CA LEU A 513 20.49 -21.25 20.80
C LEU A 513 19.33 -21.94 20.07
N ARG A 514 18.13 -21.43 20.31
CA ARG A 514 16.89 -21.87 19.68
C ARG A 514 16.03 -20.66 19.35
N TRP A 515 15.30 -20.75 18.25
CA TRP A 515 14.15 -19.87 18.05
C TRP A 515 12.97 -20.43 18.85
N MET A 516 12.23 -19.59 19.55
CA MET A 516 11.08 -19.99 20.37
C MET A 516 9.84 -19.17 20.05
N GLU A 517 8.67 -19.75 20.32
CA GLU A 517 7.37 -19.08 20.25
C GLU A 517 6.47 -19.54 21.39
N VAL A 518 5.76 -18.59 22.02
CA VAL A 518 4.67 -18.87 22.97
C VAL A 518 3.34 -18.60 22.27
N LYS A 519 2.53 -19.64 22.10
CA LYS A 519 1.22 -19.57 21.42
C LYS A 519 0.35 -20.78 21.77
N GLY A 520 -0.96 -20.57 21.93
CA GLY A 520 -1.97 -21.62 22.07
C GLY A 520 -1.79 -22.50 23.30
N GLY A 521 -1.32 -21.95 24.42
CA GLY A 521 -0.99 -22.72 25.63
C GLY A 521 0.34 -23.49 25.59
N HIS A 522 1.17 -23.28 24.58
CA HIS A 522 2.41 -24.02 24.35
C HIS A 522 3.62 -23.10 24.19
N LEU A 523 4.78 -23.56 24.67
CA LEU A 523 6.11 -23.06 24.29
C LEU A 523 6.73 -24.03 23.28
N MET A 524 6.96 -23.58 22.06
CA MET A 524 7.56 -24.35 20.97
C MET A 524 8.96 -23.82 20.65
N TRP A 525 9.86 -24.68 20.15
CA TRP A 525 11.20 -24.26 19.73
C TRP A 525 11.73 -24.98 18.49
N TRP A 526 12.55 -24.26 17.71
CA TRP A 526 13.17 -24.70 16.46
C TRP A 526 14.69 -24.46 16.47
N HIS A 527 15.38 -25.01 15.47
CA HIS A 527 16.82 -24.76 15.28
C HIS A 527 17.15 -23.31 14.91
N GLY A 528 16.24 -22.60 14.24
CA GLY A 528 16.39 -21.18 13.88
C GLY A 528 15.11 -20.59 13.28
N PRO A 529 15.08 -19.27 12.99
CA PRO A 529 13.87 -18.56 12.54
C PRO A 529 13.32 -19.05 11.20
N THR A 530 14.17 -19.54 10.29
CA THR A 530 13.78 -20.09 8.98
C THR A 530 12.96 -21.39 9.08
N PHE A 531 12.94 -22.03 10.25
CA PHE A 531 12.25 -23.31 10.47
C PHE A 531 10.88 -23.15 11.12
N VAL A 532 10.39 -21.94 11.38
CA VAL A 532 9.10 -21.71 12.06
C VAL A 532 7.89 -22.26 11.27
N SER A 533 8.04 -22.48 9.97
CA SER A 533 7.07 -23.17 9.11
C SER A 533 7.11 -24.70 9.18
N SER A 534 8.13 -25.31 9.80
CA SER A 534 8.23 -26.75 9.99
C SER A 534 7.76 -27.20 11.37
N GLU A 535 7.63 -28.51 11.56
CA GLU A 535 7.37 -29.10 12.88
C GLU A 535 8.44 -28.66 13.91
N PRO A 536 8.06 -28.31 15.16
CA PRO A 536 9.00 -27.85 16.17
C PRO A 536 9.91 -28.98 16.67
N VAL A 537 11.18 -28.65 16.89
CA VAL A 537 12.21 -29.53 17.51
C VAL A 537 11.82 -29.94 18.94
N GLY A 538 10.91 -29.20 19.56
CA GLY A 538 10.16 -29.68 20.71
C GLY A 538 9.14 -28.66 21.20
N MET A 539 8.24 -29.15 22.04
CA MET A 539 7.10 -28.41 22.58
C MET A 539 6.94 -28.69 24.07
N LEU A 540 6.46 -27.70 24.82
CA LEU A 540 6.13 -27.78 26.23
C LEU A 540 4.74 -27.19 26.45
N GLN A 541 3.78 -28.00 26.88
CA GLN A 541 2.46 -27.54 27.30
C GLN A 541 2.57 -26.76 28.62
N LEU A 542 1.99 -25.57 28.68
CA LEU A 542 2.13 -24.61 29.79
C LEU A 542 1.11 -24.81 30.92
N ALA A 543 0.28 -25.86 30.86
CA ALA A 543 -0.62 -26.22 31.94
C ALA A 543 0.14 -26.44 33.27
N GLY A 544 -0.29 -25.76 34.33
CA GLY A 544 0.35 -25.81 35.64
C GLY A 544 1.78 -25.26 35.66
N LEU A 545 2.13 -24.31 34.78
CA LEU A 545 3.44 -23.68 34.72
C LEU A 545 3.83 -23.03 36.06
N LYS A 546 5.06 -23.32 36.50
CA LYS A 546 5.79 -22.60 37.55
C LYS A 546 7.07 -22.03 36.95
N VAL A 547 7.30 -20.73 37.17
CA VAL A 547 8.47 -19.99 36.69
C VAL A 547 9.29 -19.50 37.89
N GLN A 548 10.62 -19.60 37.80
CA GLN A 548 11.53 -18.92 38.73
C GLN A 548 12.53 -18.10 37.92
N SER A 549 12.74 -16.83 38.31
CA SER A 549 13.57 -15.88 37.56
C SER A 549 14.84 -15.52 38.31
N GLN A 550 15.96 -15.47 37.59
CA GLN A 550 17.27 -15.06 38.09
C GLN A 550 17.97 -14.20 37.01
N GLY A 551 17.60 -12.91 36.99
CA GLY A 551 18.18 -11.92 36.07
C GLY A 551 17.73 -12.12 34.62
N SER A 552 18.67 -12.43 33.73
CA SER A 552 18.41 -12.80 32.34
C SER A 552 18.03 -14.28 32.16
N THR A 553 18.28 -15.10 33.18
CA THR A 553 17.97 -16.54 33.19
C THR A 553 16.68 -16.83 33.95
N PHE A 554 15.96 -17.87 33.55
CA PHE A 554 14.77 -18.33 34.24
C PHE A 554 14.56 -19.84 34.05
N SER A 555 13.93 -20.49 35.03
CA SER A 555 13.58 -21.90 34.98
C SER A 555 12.07 -22.10 34.87
N LEU A 556 11.66 -23.09 34.09
CA LEU A 556 10.26 -23.47 33.86
C LEU A 556 10.04 -24.92 34.30
N SER A 557 8.91 -25.19 34.94
CA SER A 557 8.40 -26.54 35.17
C SER A 557 6.88 -26.55 35.00
N THR A 558 6.31 -27.66 34.52
CA THR A 558 4.85 -27.78 34.25
C THR A 558 4.32 -29.09 34.81
N THR A 559 3.01 -29.17 35.07
CA THR A 559 2.41 -30.36 35.71
C THR A 559 2.25 -31.54 34.74
N GLY A 560 2.09 -31.27 33.43
CA GLY A 560 1.98 -32.31 32.40
C GLY A 560 3.31 -32.99 32.03
N GLY A 561 4.45 -32.44 32.45
CA GLY A 561 5.76 -33.04 32.21
C GLY A 561 6.18 -34.05 33.28
N LYS A 562 7.25 -34.82 33.02
CA LYS A 562 7.93 -35.70 34.01
C LYS A 562 8.68 -34.89 35.10
N GLN A 563 8.05 -33.85 35.66
CA GLN A 563 8.64 -32.83 36.55
C GLN A 563 9.97 -32.25 36.00
N LYS A 564 10.13 -32.21 34.68
CA LYS A 564 11.36 -31.75 34.04
C LYS A 564 11.46 -30.23 34.15
N VAL A 565 12.55 -29.76 34.75
CA VAL A 565 12.91 -28.34 34.79
C VAL A 565 13.65 -27.97 33.49
N TYR A 566 13.24 -26.87 32.88
CA TYR A 566 13.87 -26.29 31.69
C TYR A 566 14.52 -24.97 32.09
N HIS A 567 15.84 -24.85 31.88
CA HIS A 567 16.55 -23.59 32.10
C HIS A 567 16.69 -22.85 30.78
N LEU A 568 16.28 -21.58 30.77
CA LEU A 568 16.28 -20.67 29.63
C LEU A 568 17.05 -19.39 29.98
N SER A 569 17.65 -18.74 28.98
CA SER A 569 18.25 -17.42 29.11
C SER A 569 17.87 -16.53 27.94
N ALA A 570 17.45 -15.30 28.25
CA ALA A 570 17.19 -14.23 27.29
C ALA A 570 18.44 -13.38 26.99
N ASP A 571 19.58 -13.71 27.57
CA ASP A 571 20.87 -13.13 27.20
C ASP A 571 21.42 -13.81 25.94
N VAL A 572 20.96 -13.32 24.78
CA VAL A 572 21.12 -13.99 23.49
C VAL A 572 21.89 -13.15 22.46
N ALA A 573 22.33 -11.94 22.81
CA ALA A 573 22.88 -10.98 21.84
C ALA A 573 24.07 -11.57 21.06
N ASP A 574 25.11 -12.02 21.77
CA ASP A 574 26.32 -12.58 21.17
C ASP A 574 26.05 -13.88 20.42
N ALA A 575 25.20 -14.76 20.98
CA ALA A 575 24.86 -16.04 20.37
C ALA A 575 24.02 -15.87 19.09
N ALA A 576 23.07 -14.94 19.08
CA ALA A 576 22.26 -14.60 17.91
C ALA A 576 23.12 -13.94 16.82
N ALA A 577 24.00 -13.00 17.19
CA ALA A 577 24.93 -12.38 16.25
C ALA A 577 25.88 -13.41 15.62
N ALA A 578 26.45 -14.33 16.41
CA ALA A 578 27.29 -15.42 15.92
C ALA A 578 26.52 -16.43 15.03
N ALA A 579 25.20 -16.51 15.16
CA ALA A 579 24.33 -17.32 14.29
C ALA A 579 23.80 -16.56 13.06
N GLY A 580 24.20 -15.29 12.87
CA GLY A 580 23.72 -14.43 11.79
C GLY A 580 22.26 -13.97 11.95
N TRP A 581 21.69 -14.06 13.16
CA TRP A 581 20.31 -13.64 13.42
C TRP A 581 20.31 -12.16 13.82
N VAL A 582 19.64 -11.32 13.03
CA VAL A 582 19.63 -9.87 13.20
C VAL A 582 18.23 -9.40 13.59
N ALA A 583 18.14 -8.59 14.65
CA ALA A 583 16.93 -7.85 15.02
C ALA A 583 17.31 -6.57 15.78
N PRO A 584 16.48 -5.50 15.73
CA PRO A 584 16.78 -4.24 16.41
C PRO A 584 16.83 -4.35 17.94
N ALA A 585 16.08 -5.30 18.53
CA ALA A 585 16.17 -5.66 19.95
C ALA A 585 15.57 -7.05 20.19
N TRP A 586 16.20 -7.85 21.06
CA TRP A 586 15.65 -9.13 21.50
C TRP A 586 14.77 -9.00 22.75
N PRO A 587 13.69 -9.78 22.91
CA PRO A 587 12.84 -9.68 24.08
C PRO A 587 13.56 -10.10 25.36
N LYS A 588 13.64 -9.19 26.34
CA LYS A 588 14.24 -9.43 27.66
C LYS A 588 13.44 -10.47 28.46
N ALA A 589 14.10 -11.19 29.38
CA ALA A 589 13.51 -12.28 30.17
C ALA A 589 12.13 -11.95 30.79
N LYS A 590 11.95 -10.72 31.31
CA LYS A 590 10.67 -10.28 31.88
C LYS A 590 9.46 -10.43 30.93
N TYR A 591 9.67 -10.20 29.63
CA TYR A 591 8.60 -10.29 28.62
C TYR A 591 8.26 -11.74 28.29
N TRP A 592 9.28 -12.61 28.22
CA TRP A 592 9.08 -14.05 28.07
C TRP A 592 8.31 -14.64 29.26
N ILE A 593 8.71 -14.29 30.49
CA ILE A 593 8.03 -14.74 31.71
C ILE A 593 6.57 -14.27 31.72
N GLN A 594 6.32 -12.99 31.43
CA GLN A 594 4.96 -12.44 31.36
C GLN A 594 4.07 -13.16 30.34
N ALA A 595 4.58 -13.41 29.13
CA ALA A 595 3.82 -14.11 28.10
C ALA A 595 3.57 -15.59 28.45
N LEU A 596 4.56 -16.28 29.03
CA LEU A 596 4.42 -17.67 29.49
C LEU A 596 3.39 -17.80 30.63
N GLU A 597 3.37 -16.85 31.57
CA GLU A 597 2.38 -16.80 32.65
C GLU A 597 0.99 -16.38 32.19
N GLN A 598 0.88 -15.52 31.19
CA GLN A 598 -0.40 -15.18 30.58
C GLN A 598 -0.98 -16.41 29.88
N GLU A 599 -0.17 -17.09 29.08
CA GLU A 599 -0.61 -18.18 28.22
C GLU A 599 -0.88 -19.49 28.99
N SER A 600 -0.25 -19.70 30.15
CA SER A 600 -0.60 -20.79 31.06
C SER A 600 -1.98 -20.61 31.72
N ARG A 601 -2.38 -19.36 32.00
CA ARG A 601 -3.69 -19.04 32.58
C ARG A 601 -4.82 -19.23 31.57
N SER A 602 -4.60 -18.86 30.31
CA SER A 602 -5.57 -18.98 29.21
C SER A 602 -6.09 -20.41 28.98
N GLN A 603 -5.32 -21.45 29.32
CA GLN A 603 -5.79 -22.84 29.20
C GLN A 603 -6.77 -23.26 30.30
N VAL A 604 -6.73 -22.66 31.49
CA VAL A 604 -7.57 -23.07 32.63
C VAL A 604 -9.04 -22.69 32.39
N SER A 605 -9.30 -21.58 31.72
CA SER A 605 -10.63 -21.06 31.42
C SER A 605 -11.40 -21.80 30.30
N PHE A 606 -10.78 -22.77 29.63
CA PHE A 606 -11.39 -23.49 28.49
C PHE A 606 -11.89 -24.91 28.83
N HIS A 607 -11.76 -25.35 30.08
CA HIS A 607 -12.18 -26.69 30.56
C HIS A 607 -13.04 -26.60 31.84
N GLY A 608 -13.67 -25.44 32.09
CA GLY A 608 -14.61 -25.20 33.20
C GLY A 608 -16.03 -24.96 32.69
#